data_AF-A0AB37A1K9-F1
#
_entry.id   AF-A0AB37A1K9-F1
#
_cell.length_a   1.000
_cell.length_b   1.000
_cell.length_c   1.000
_cell.angle_alpha   90.00
_cell.angle_beta   90.00
_cell.angle_gamma   90.00
#
_symmetry.space_group_name_H-M   'P 1'
#
loop_
_entity.id
_entity.type
_entity.pdbx_description
1 polymer ?
#
loop_
_entity_poly.entity_id
_entity_poly.type
_entity_poly.pdbx_seq_one_letter_code
_entity_poly.pdbx_strand_id
1 'polypeptide(L)'
;MEKIIYKLFVDGSVNPQKNIGFGAYLFCKELNTCKEQKIFTKKFEDTSSTKLEVQTFIWAVKQIDCSEKFIVYTDCQNILSLLNRREKLQNSNYTTKTGKKVKNEELYKEFFLLYDKYDFEIIKVKGHKKASTKDEIDDCFFLVDKESRAKLRNEIIL
;
A
#
# COMPACT_ATOMS: atom_id res chain seq x y z
N MET A 1 -12.34 26.85 -9.24
CA MET A 1 -11.06 26.20 -8.87
C MET A 1 -11.28 24.71 -8.87
N GLU A 2 -10.50 23.95 -9.63
CA GLU A 2 -10.49 22.49 -9.47
C GLU A 2 -10.02 22.15 -8.06
N LYS A 3 -10.73 21.25 -7.40
CA LYS A 3 -10.38 20.80 -6.06
C LYS A 3 -9.08 19.99 -6.19
N ILE A 4 -8.03 20.43 -5.50
CA ILE A 4 -6.77 19.70 -5.42
C ILE A 4 -7.06 18.38 -4.69
N ILE A 5 -6.62 17.27 -5.28
CA ILE A 5 -6.69 15.95 -4.64
C ILE A 5 -5.29 15.37 -4.63
N TYR A 6 -4.73 15.19 -3.44
CA TYR A 6 -3.41 14.59 -3.27
C TYR A 6 -3.42 13.10 -3.63
N LYS A 7 -2.24 12.58 -3.99
CA LYS A 7 -2.08 11.24 -4.54
C LYS A 7 -0.95 10.54 -3.79
N LEU A 8 -1.27 9.39 -3.20
CA LEU A 8 -0.36 8.53 -2.47
C LEU A 8 -0.17 7.24 -3.26
N PHE A 9 1.06 6.95 -3.68
CA PHE A 9 1.41 5.70 -4.33
C PHE A 9 2.09 4.79 -3.30
N VAL A 10 1.64 3.54 -3.19
CA VAL A 10 2.21 2.58 -2.23
C VAL A 10 2.45 1.24 -2.90
N ASP A 11 3.64 0.68 -2.68
CA ASP A 11 3.98 -0.65 -3.17
C ASP A 11 5.03 -1.33 -2.28
N GLY A 12 5.13 -2.66 -2.34
CA GLY A 12 6.08 -3.42 -1.54
C GLY A 12 6.65 -4.64 -2.25
N SER A 13 7.92 -4.93 -1.96
CA SER A 13 8.60 -6.11 -2.46
C SER A 13 9.07 -6.98 -1.31
N VAL A 14 8.82 -8.29 -1.39
CA VAL A 14 9.18 -9.26 -0.33
C VAL A 14 10.12 -10.34 -0.85
N ASN A 15 11.04 -10.79 0.01
CA ASN A 15 11.74 -12.06 -0.10
C ASN A 15 11.11 -13.06 0.87
N PRO A 16 10.26 -13.99 0.38
CA PRO A 16 9.60 -14.98 1.23
C PRO A 16 10.54 -15.95 1.93
N GLN A 17 11.74 -16.19 1.38
CA GLN A 17 12.70 -17.13 1.98
C GLN A 17 13.33 -16.55 3.25
N LYS A 18 13.59 -15.23 3.25
CA LYS A 18 14.16 -14.52 4.40
C LYS A 18 13.09 -13.86 5.29
N ASN A 19 11.81 -13.88 4.91
CA ASN A 19 10.72 -13.12 5.54
C ASN A 19 11.01 -11.62 5.69
N ILE A 20 11.78 -11.05 4.76
CA ILE A 20 12.12 -9.62 4.74
C ILE A 20 11.41 -8.99 3.55
N GLY A 21 10.86 -7.79 3.75
CA GLY A 21 10.27 -6.99 2.70
C GLY A 21 10.62 -5.51 2.82
N PHE A 22 10.48 -4.80 1.72
CA PHE A 22 10.57 -3.35 1.68
C PHE A 22 9.27 -2.78 1.16
N GLY A 23 8.69 -1.85 1.93
CA GLY A 23 7.62 -0.98 1.46
C GLY A 23 8.20 0.31 0.92
N ALA A 24 7.54 0.88 -0.08
CA ALA A 24 7.83 2.20 -0.62
C ALA A 24 6.55 3.02 -0.75
N TYR A 25 6.66 4.33 -0.55
CA TYR A 25 5.59 5.25 -0.90
C TYR A 25 6.11 6.55 -1.49
N LEU A 26 5.23 7.22 -2.23
CA LEU A 26 5.42 8.55 -2.78
C LEU A 26 4.12 9.34 -2.64
N PHE A 27 4.22 10.59 -2.22
CA PHE A 27 3.08 11.50 -2.06
C PHE A 27 3.27 12.72 -2.95
N CYS A 28 2.33 12.99 -3.87
CA CYS A 28 2.38 14.13 -4.77
C CYS A 28 1.01 14.80 -4.89
N LYS A 29 1.01 16.10 -5.19
CA LYS A 29 -0.20 16.87 -5.49
C LYS A 29 -0.63 16.66 -6.94
N GLU A 30 0.31 16.79 -7.87
CA GLU A 30 0.10 16.65 -9.32
C GLU A 30 0.94 15.50 -9.87
N LEU A 31 0.38 14.75 -10.83
CA LEU A 31 1.00 13.54 -11.39
C LEU A 31 2.31 13.84 -12.12
N ASN A 32 2.36 14.93 -12.87
CA ASN A 32 3.56 15.43 -13.56
C ASN A 32 4.74 15.71 -12.61
N THR A 33 4.49 16.06 -11.34
CA THR A 33 5.54 16.36 -10.34
C THR A 33 6.07 15.15 -9.59
N CYS A 34 5.49 13.95 -9.76
CA CYS A 34 5.87 12.82 -8.92
C CYS A 34 7.34 12.38 -9.12
N LYS A 35 7.94 12.60 -10.30
CA LYS A 35 9.38 12.32 -10.54
C LYS A 35 10.34 13.17 -9.70
N GLU A 36 9.87 14.33 -9.24
CA GLU A 36 10.63 15.26 -8.39
C GLU A 36 10.39 14.99 -6.90
N GLN A 37 9.39 14.18 -6.58
CA GLN A 37 9.07 13.86 -5.19
C GLN A 37 10.02 12.82 -4.62
N LYS A 38 10.25 12.95 -3.31
CA LYS A 38 11.00 11.96 -2.55
C LYS A 38 10.19 10.67 -2.43
N ILE A 39 10.83 9.56 -2.77
CA ILE A 39 10.33 8.21 -2.47
C ILE A 39 10.84 7.82 -1.08
N PHE A 40 9.94 7.38 -0.22
CA PHE A 40 10.27 6.89 1.11
C PHE A 40 10.23 5.36 1.09
N THR A 41 11.20 4.73 1.76
CA THR A 41 11.27 3.27 1.87
C THR A 41 11.42 2.83 3.31
N LYS A 42 10.89 1.65 3.65
CA LYS A 42 11.05 1.04 4.98
C LYS A 42 11.23 -0.48 4.86
N LYS A 43 12.20 -1.02 5.61
CA LYS A 43 12.38 -2.47 5.80
C LYS A 43 11.34 -2.99 6.78
N PHE A 44 10.80 -4.17 6.49
CA PHE A 44 9.92 -4.95 7.33
C PHE A 44 10.49 -6.35 7.47
N GLU A 45 10.61 -6.81 8.71
CA GLU A 45 11.05 -8.16 9.06
C GLU A 45 9.85 -9.00 9.48
N ASP A 46 10.02 -10.32 9.50
CA ASP A 46 8.96 -11.30 9.79
C ASP A 46 7.67 -11.03 9.00
N THR A 47 7.84 -10.72 7.72
CA THR A 47 6.74 -10.38 6.82
C THR A 47 6.56 -11.41 5.70
N SER A 48 5.39 -11.34 5.08
CA SER A 48 5.01 -12.12 3.89
C SER A 48 4.36 -11.18 2.89
N SER A 49 4.21 -11.58 1.62
CA SER A 49 3.60 -10.71 0.59
C SER A 49 2.30 -10.04 1.07
N THR A 50 1.33 -10.82 1.54
CA THR A 50 0.04 -10.29 2.01
C THR A 50 0.12 -9.46 3.31
N LYS A 51 1.13 -9.70 4.15
CA LYS A 51 1.34 -8.93 5.39
C LYS A 51 2.03 -7.60 5.07
N LEU A 52 3.06 -7.63 4.23
CA LEU A 52 3.80 -6.46 3.76
C LEU A 52 2.89 -5.48 3.03
N GLU A 53 2.01 -5.97 2.16
CA GLU A 53 1.02 -5.13 1.48
C GLU A 53 0.23 -4.24 2.45
N VAL A 54 -0.29 -4.83 3.54
CA VAL A 54 -1.06 -4.10 4.56
C VAL A 54 -0.17 -3.23 5.43
N GLN A 55 1.01 -3.72 5.83
CA GLN A 55 1.98 -2.96 6.61
C GLN A 55 2.45 -1.70 5.88
N THR A 56 2.76 -1.81 4.59
CA THR A 56 3.21 -0.70 3.76
C THR A 56 2.10 0.34 3.60
N PHE A 57 0.87 -0.10 3.34
CA PHE A 57 -0.29 0.80 3.25
C PHE A 57 -0.48 1.59 4.55
N ILE A 58 -0.55 0.90 5.70
CA ILE A 58 -0.72 1.51 7.02
C ILE A 58 0.41 2.49 7.30
N TRP A 59 1.66 2.07 7.05
CA TRP A 59 2.83 2.90 7.30
C TRP A 59 2.77 4.19 6.48
N ALA A 60 2.48 4.10 5.18
CA ALA A 60 2.41 5.23 4.28
C ALA A 60 1.30 6.21 4.67
N VAL A 61 0.07 5.71 4.91
CA VAL A 61 -1.06 6.56 5.33
C VAL A 61 -0.77 7.29 6.65
N LYS A 62 -0.10 6.64 7.59
CA LYS A 62 0.33 7.27 8.85
C LYS A 62 1.34 8.40 8.68
N GLN A 63 2.05 8.47 7.55
CA GLN A 63 2.98 9.59 7.28
C GLN A 63 2.28 10.79 6.66
N ILE A 64 1.01 10.64 6.24
CA ILE A 64 0.28 11.72 5.59
C ILE A 64 -0.33 12.62 6.64
N ASP A 65 0.26 13.80 6.79
CA ASP A 65 -0.32 14.92 7.55
C ASP A 65 -1.09 15.83 6.60
N CYS A 66 -2.25 15.34 6.14
CA CYS A 66 -3.13 16.07 5.25
C CYS A 66 -4.56 16.00 5.79
N SER A 67 -5.18 17.16 5.97
CA SER A 67 -6.61 17.28 6.30
C SER A 67 -7.51 17.18 5.07
N GLU A 68 -6.93 17.25 3.86
CA GLU A 68 -7.67 17.15 2.61
C GLU A 68 -7.80 15.71 2.12
N LYS A 69 -8.81 15.50 1.28
CA LYS A 69 -9.04 14.23 0.60
C LYS A 69 -7.85 13.85 -0.29
N PHE A 70 -7.46 12.58 -0.24
CA PHE A 70 -6.43 12.04 -1.13
C PHE A 70 -6.82 10.69 -1.75
N ILE A 71 -6.09 10.28 -2.78
CA ILE A 71 -6.29 9.00 -3.46
C ILE A 71 -5.06 8.14 -3.22
N VAL A 72 -5.27 6.89 -2.78
CA VAL A 72 -4.23 5.89 -2.61
C VAL A 72 -4.22 4.95 -3.80
N TYR A 73 -3.10 4.89 -4.51
CA TYR A 73 -2.85 3.99 -5.63
C TYR A 73 -2.01 2.80 -5.18
N THR A 74 -2.53 1.60 -5.41
CA THR A 74 -1.86 0.33 -5.12
C THR A 74 -2.30 -0.74 -6.11
N ASP A 75 -1.46 -1.70 -6.47
CA ASP A 75 -1.87 -2.88 -7.26
C ASP A 75 -2.35 -4.05 -6.37
N CYS A 76 -2.27 -3.87 -5.04
CA CYS A 76 -2.58 -4.87 -4.04
C CYS A 76 -4.07 -5.27 -4.03
N GLN A 77 -4.35 -6.50 -4.48
CA GLN A 77 -5.70 -7.06 -4.40
C GLN A 77 -6.15 -7.33 -2.96
N ASN A 78 -5.21 -7.60 -2.05
CA ASN A 78 -5.52 -7.92 -0.66
C ASN A 78 -6.20 -6.74 0.05
N ILE A 79 -5.73 -5.50 -0.17
CA ILE A 79 -6.32 -4.28 0.40
C ILE A 79 -7.79 -4.12 -0.04
N LEU A 80 -8.07 -4.28 -1.32
CA LEU A 80 -9.44 -4.21 -1.85
C LEU A 80 -10.31 -5.35 -1.30
N SER A 81 -9.75 -6.56 -1.21
CA SER A 81 -10.45 -7.70 -0.63
C SER A 81 -10.74 -7.50 0.87
N LEU A 82 -9.88 -6.76 1.58
CA LEU A 82 -10.02 -6.50 3.00
C LEU A 82 -11.21 -5.57 3.26
N LEU A 83 -11.37 -4.52 2.44
CA LEU A 83 -12.57 -3.67 2.46
C LEU A 83 -13.85 -4.48 2.27
N ASN A 84 -13.90 -5.35 1.26
CA ASN A 84 -15.06 -6.20 0.99
C ASN A 84 -15.37 -7.21 2.12
N ARG A 85 -14.38 -7.51 2.96
CA ARG A 85 -14.49 -8.47 4.06
C ARG A 85 -14.68 -7.81 5.42
N ARG A 86 -14.73 -6.48 5.50
CA ARG A 86 -14.76 -5.73 6.76
C ARG A 86 -15.87 -6.20 7.69
N GLU A 87 -17.11 -6.16 7.21
CA GLU A 87 -18.29 -6.53 8.01
C GLU A 87 -18.16 -7.97 8.53
N LYS A 88 -17.79 -8.91 7.66
CA LYS A 88 -17.59 -10.31 8.04
C LYS A 88 -16.50 -10.49 9.11
N LEU A 89 -15.39 -9.78 8.99
CA LEU A 89 -14.28 -9.85 9.96
C LEU A 89 -14.69 -9.29 11.32
N GLN A 90 -15.40 -8.16 11.33
CA GLN A 90 -15.89 -7.52 12.55
C GLN A 90 -16.97 -8.37 13.22
N ASN A 91 -17.96 -8.86 12.47
CA ASN A 91 -19.03 -9.72 12.99
C ASN A 91 -18.52 -11.06 13.53
N SER A 92 -17.40 -11.58 13.02
CA SER A 92 -16.78 -12.80 13.53
C SER A 92 -15.76 -12.57 14.64
N ASN A 93 -15.62 -11.34 15.15
CA ASN A 93 -14.56 -10.94 16.09
C ASN A 93 -13.17 -11.45 15.65
N TYR A 94 -12.92 -11.33 14.34
CA TYR A 94 -11.69 -11.79 13.68
C TYR A 94 -11.34 -13.25 13.95
N THR A 95 -12.36 -14.10 14.07
CA THR A 95 -12.21 -15.55 14.28
C THR A 95 -12.56 -16.31 13.01
N THR A 96 -11.81 -17.36 12.70
CA THR A 96 -12.07 -18.28 11.58
C THR A 96 -13.22 -19.22 11.90
N LYS A 97 -13.75 -19.92 10.89
CA LYS A 97 -14.76 -20.98 11.10
C LYS A 97 -14.29 -22.11 12.04
N THR A 98 -12.97 -22.29 12.19
CA THR A 98 -12.37 -23.30 13.06
C THR A 98 -12.04 -22.76 14.47
N GLY A 99 -12.50 -21.56 14.82
CA GLY A 99 -12.29 -20.96 16.14
C GLY A 99 -10.91 -20.32 16.35
N LYS A 100 -10.04 -20.30 15.33
CA LYS A 100 -8.70 -19.68 15.42
C LYS A 100 -8.77 -18.18 15.14
N LYS A 101 -7.84 -17.41 15.70
CA LYS A 101 -7.68 -16.00 15.32
C LYS A 101 -7.19 -15.84 13.88
N VAL A 102 -7.67 -14.78 13.21
CA VAL A 102 -7.22 -14.42 11.87
C VAL A 102 -5.75 -13.95 11.93
N LYS A 103 -4.89 -14.52 11.08
CA LYS A 103 -3.42 -14.35 11.09
C LYS A 103 -2.91 -12.89 11.17
N ASN A 104 -3.66 -11.93 10.64
CA ASN A 104 -3.29 -10.50 10.59
C ASN A 104 -4.37 -9.61 11.27
N GLU A 105 -5.08 -10.13 12.28
CA GLU A 105 -6.17 -9.43 12.98
C GLU A 105 -5.82 -7.98 13.35
N GLU A 106 -4.68 -7.76 14.02
CA GLU A 106 -4.29 -6.43 14.49
C GLU A 106 -4.01 -5.44 13.34
N LEU A 107 -3.35 -5.90 12.27
CA LEU A 107 -3.14 -5.07 11.08
C LEU A 107 -4.46 -4.72 10.41
N TYR A 108 -5.43 -5.63 10.40
CA TYR A 108 -6.73 -5.36 9.81
C TYR A 108 -7.54 -4.36 10.64
N LYS A 109 -7.51 -4.47 11.96
CA LYS A 109 -8.10 -3.46 12.85
C LYS A 109 -7.49 -2.09 12.62
N GLU A 110 -6.16 -2.01 12.59
CA GLU A 110 -5.44 -0.76 12.35
C GLU A 110 -5.75 -0.16 10.98
N PHE A 111 -5.80 -0.99 9.93
CA PHE A 111 -6.22 -0.55 8.59
C PHE A 111 -7.62 0.08 8.62
N PHE A 112 -8.61 -0.55 9.26
CA PHE A 112 -9.96 0.00 9.32
C PHE A 112 -10.04 1.27 10.18
N LEU A 113 -9.26 1.37 11.27
CA LEU A 113 -9.17 2.60 12.06
C LEU A 113 -8.64 3.78 11.21
N LEU A 114 -7.61 3.55 10.39
CA LEU A 114 -7.11 4.57 9.47
C LEU A 114 -8.11 4.91 8.37
N TYR A 115 -8.78 3.89 7.83
CA TYR A 115 -9.81 4.05 6.80
C TYR A 115 -11.00 4.88 7.29
N ASP A 116 -11.38 4.76 8.56
CA ASP A 116 -12.45 5.57 9.16
C ASP A 116 -11.97 6.98 9.56
N LYS A 117 -10.68 7.12 9.89
CA LYS A 117 -10.09 8.39 10.36
C LYS A 117 -9.82 9.37 9.22
N TYR A 118 -9.34 8.88 8.08
CA TYR A 118 -8.88 9.73 6.97
C TYR A 118 -9.83 9.65 5.78
N ASP A 119 -10.07 10.79 5.10
CA ASP A 119 -10.82 10.83 3.85
C ASP A 119 -9.92 10.46 2.68
N PHE A 120 -9.86 9.17 2.34
CA PHE A 120 -9.18 8.74 1.12
C PHE A 120 -9.96 7.68 0.34
N GLU A 121 -9.72 7.66 -0.97
CA GLU A 121 -10.18 6.60 -1.86
C GLU A 121 -9.03 5.67 -2.22
N ILE A 122 -9.31 4.40 -2.48
CA ILE A 122 -8.31 3.44 -2.93
C ILE A 122 -8.60 3.08 -4.38
N ILE A 123 -7.62 3.31 -5.27
CA ILE A 123 -7.68 2.95 -6.68
C ILE A 123 -6.67 1.85 -6.97
N LYS A 124 -7.16 0.77 -7.59
CA LYS A 124 -6.28 -0.31 -8.05
C LYS A 124 -5.51 0.10 -9.29
N VAL A 125 -4.18 0.06 -9.24
CA VAL A 125 -3.35 0.13 -10.43
C VAL A 125 -3.35 -1.25 -11.10
N LYS A 126 -3.59 -1.29 -12.42
CA LYS A 126 -3.56 -2.54 -13.18
C LYS A 126 -2.10 -2.90 -13.49
N GLY A 127 -1.64 -4.03 -12.98
CA GLY A 127 -0.34 -4.58 -13.35
C GLY A 127 -0.24 -4.85 -14.86
N HIS A 128 0.97 -4.73 -15.40
CA HIS A 128 1.33 -5.20 -16.74
C HIS A 128 0.51 -4.62 -17.91
N LYS A 129 0.17 -3.32 -17.86
CA LYS A 129 -0.38 -2.62 -19.04
C LYS A 129 0.64 -2.60 -20.20
N LYS A 130 0.15 -2.65 -21.44
CA LYS A 130 0.97 -2.42 -22.64
C LYS A 130 1.55 -1.01 -22.59
N ALA A 131 2.78 -0.82 -23.09
CA ALA A 131 3.46 0.48 -23.06
C ALA A 131 2.62 1.60 -23.68
N SER A 132 1.90 1.33 -24.78
CA SER A 132 1.01 2.29 -25.45
C SER A 132 -0.24 2.67 -24.65
N THR A 133 -0.52 1.99 -23.54
CA THR A 133 -1.69 2.22 -22.67
C THR A 133 -1.31 2.72 -21.29
N LYS A 134 -0.01 2.95 -21.05
CA LYS A 134 0.46 3.52 -19.79
C LYS A 134 0.11 5.00 -19.73
N ASP A 135 -0.32 5.42 -18.55
CA ASP A 135 -0.62 6.80 -18.21
C ASP A 135 0.33 7.30 -17.10
N GLU A 136 0.16 8.55 -16.68
CA GLU A 136 1.00 9.16 -15.65
C GLU A 136 0.89 8.44 -14.30
N ILE A 137 -0.25 7.81 -13.99
CA ILE A 137 -0.42 7.01 -12.76
C ILE A 137 0.49 5.79 -12.82
N ASP A 138 0.58 5.11 -13.96
CA ASP A 138 1.49 3.98 -14.15
C ASP A 138 2.96 4.39 -14.01
N ASP A 139 3.33 5.57 -14.51
CA ASP A 139 4.68 6.12 -14.38
C ASP A 139 5.04 6.42 -12.92
N CYS A 140 4.11 7.04 -12.18
CA CYS A 140 4.29 7.33 -10.75
C CYS A 140 4.37 6.05 -9.92
N PHE A 141 3.49 5.08 -10.21
CA PHE A 141 3.48 3.79 -9.53
C PHE A 141 4.77 3.00 -9.79
N PHE A 142 5.29 3.05 -11.02
CA PHE A 142 6.56 2.42 -11.36
C PHE A 142 7.74 2.93 -10.51
N LEU A 143 7.71 4.19 -10.06
CA LEU A 143 8.77 4.74 -9.19
C LEU A 143 8.82 4.00 -7.84
N VAL A 144 7.66 3.82 -7.18
CA VAL A 144 7.61 3.15 -5.87
C VAL A 144 7.89 1.64 -5.98
N ASP A 145 7.39 0.99 -7.04
CA ASP A 145 7.67 -0.42 -7.34
C ASP A 145 9.17 -0.66 -7.62
N LYS A 146 9.77 0.19 -8.45
CA LYS A 146 11.21 0.12 -8.74
C LYS A 146 12.05 0.28 -7.48
N GLU A 147 11.70 1.24 -6.62
CA GLU A 147 12.48 1.55 -5.42
C GLU A 147 12.34 0.44 -4.36
N SER A 148 11.13 -0.08 -4.12
CA SER A 148 10.92 -1.18 -3.18
C SER A 148 11.71 -2.43 -3.57
N ARG A 149 11.70 -2.79 -4.86
CA ARG A 149 12.48 -3.90 -5.42
C ARG A 149 13.98 -3.64 -5.38
N ALA A 150 14.43 -2.39 -5.60
CA ALA A 150 15.84 -2.04 -5.54
C ALA A 150 16.41 -2.20 -4.12
N LYS A 151 15.69 -1.70 -3.10
CA LYS A 151 16.09 -1.89 -1.70
C LYS A 151 16.15 -3.36 -1.30
N LEU A 152 15.12 -4.13 -1.68
CA LEU A 152 15.10 -5.56 -1.39
C LEU A 152 16.28 -6.30 -2.04
N ARG A 153 16.58 -6.02 -3.32
CA ARG A 153 17.73 -6.65 -4.01
C ARG A 153 19.04 -6.34 -3.31
N ASN A 154 19.26 -5.08 -2.93
CA ASN A 154 20.48 -4.68 -2.24
C ASN A 154 20.63 -5.40 -0.88
N GLU A 155 19.53 -5.55 -0.13
CA GLU A 155 19.53 -6.30 1.14
C GLU A 155 19.86 -7.79 0.97
N ILE A 156 19.51 -8.40 -0.17
CA ILE A 156 19.72 -9.84 -0.40
C ILE A 156 21.13 -10.14 -0.91
N ILE A 157 21.73 -9.19 -1.64
CA ILE A 157 23.09 -9.30 -2.19
C ILE A 157 24.16 -9.10 -1.10
N LEU A 158 23.83 -8.37 -0.03
CA LEU A 158 24.61 -8.27 1.20
C LEU A 158 24.52 -9.58 2.01
#